data_AF-A0A956AMN5-F1
#
_entry.id   AF-A0A956AMN5-F1
#
_cell.length_a   1.000
_cell.length_b   1.000
_cell.length_c   1.000
_cell.angle_alpha   90.00
_cell.angle_beta   90.00
_cell.angle_gamma   90.00
#
_symmetry.space_group_name_H-M   'P 1'
#
loop_
_entity.id
_entity.type
_entity.pdbx_description
1 polymer ?
#
loop_
_entity_poly.entity_id
_entity_poly.type
_entity_poly.pdbx_seq_one_letter_code
_entity_poly.pdbx_strand_id
1 'polypeptide(L)'
;MKSQVFDVHVRTLECSRCGAPIATGERGGEVTCAYCGVVNTVASRRAASGAGAKPSMAQEIARLSRLKAQLQHPVSGHAYDLARPPAGFSLELLRTPKGLEKAVQDLRGARSEAASPTSASAEQQRGLCWLALAVAGAYQAQSKPLEARAVLETALETLADEGHRHLVRCRLAIAAVHEGDLASAEGWLDECDPAPEVLELDSAYRDARARLASQRDDGAGILAAVGAQAGDIPFAKGTEAHATLLRIHGLELCGRAQEAYAALEDVGLLFAPQGAVVELQRGGLAPETTKRFVRHKAERELEQLGDSRAGLVRGPFQALVPALAALPLMAAVLMVPITVSRCTLDADPLLGVYGYALCPKVCEGCEGRARTVTVWHQTGPGEYSSDGAEYFCASDKNGVAEMTDEQLEEMSGRLSGASLNFVAVAGASYLLLLGLLFPLVPIRAGLRWWADRAKLRALDAEVEEAAQALGVAPPEPPLGTHNALGATLLFVLGAAGAAATLVGIGMAIG
;
A
#
# COMPACT_ATOMS: atom_id res chain seq x y z
N MET A 1 -18.63 24.14 -36.56
CA MET A 1 -18.45 25.18 -35.53
C MET A 1 -18.94 24.62 -34.22
N LYS A 2 -18.09 24.52 -33.19
CA LYS A 2 -18.56 24.15 -31.84
C LYS A 2 -19.49 25.26 -31.34
N SER A 3 -20.60 24.88 -30.73
CA SER A 3 -21.55 25.82 -30.14
C SER A 3 -20.85 26.62 -29.05
N GLN A 4 -20.83 27.95 -29.14
CA GLN A 4 -20.29 28.85 -28.10
C GLN A 4 -21.28 28.93 -26.93
N VAL A 5 -21.54 27.79 -26.29
CA VAL A 5 -22.56 27.67 -25.24
C VAL A 5 -22.24 28.59 -24.07
N PHE A 6 -20.97 28.94 -23.84
CA PHE A 6 -20.51 29.77 -22.73
C PHE A 6 -20.00 31.17 -23.14
N ASP A 7 -20.33 31.63 -24.37
CA ASP A 7 -19.96 32.97 -24.86
C ASP A 7 -20.15 34.05 -23.81
N VAL A 8 -19.03 34.65 -23.38
CA VAL A 8 -19.01 35.68 -22.33
C VAL A 8 -19.85 36.91 -22.72
N HIS A 9 -20.08 37.18 -24.01
CA HIS A 9 -20.86 38.33 -24.48
C HIS A 9 -22.37 38.06 -24.59
N VAL A 10 -22.76 36.79 -24.58
CA VAL A 10 -24.15 36.38 -24.41
C VAL A 10 -24.41 36.22 -22.92
N ARG A 11 -25.65 36.40 -22.48
CA ARG A 11 -26.08 36.13 -21.13
C ARG A 11 -27.16 35.07 -21.17
N THR A 12 -26.96 33.97 -20.45
CA THR A 12 -27.97 32.91 -20.37
C THR A 12 -28.47 32.82 -18.95
N LEU A 13 -29.75 33.09 -18.69
CA LEU A 13 -30.35 33.10 -17.35
C LEU A 13 -31.49 32.08 -17.28
N GLU A 14 -31.92 31.73 -16.08
CA GLU A 14 -33.12 30.95 -15.86
C GLU A 14 -34.36 31.85 -15.99
N CYS A 15 -35.37 31.39 -16.72
CA CYS A 15 -36.68 32.01 -16.71
C CYS A 15 -37.27 32.04 -15.29
N SER A 16 -37.74 33.22 -14.85
CA SER A 16 -38.32 33.43 -13.52
C SER A 16 -39.50 32.51 -13.19
N ARG A 17 -40.25 32.04 -14.20
CA ARG A 17 -41.42 31.18 -14.03
C ARG A 17 -41.12 29.68 -14.17
N CYS A 18 -40.55 29.25 -15.29
CA CYS A 18 -40.34 27.82 -15.58
C CYS A 18 -38.90 27.34 -15.34
N GLY A 19 -37.94 28.27 -15.23
CA GLY A 19 -36.50 28.00 -15.13
C GLY A 19 -35.83 27.52 -16.42
N ALA A 20 -36.53 27.53 -17.55
CA ALA A 20 -35.89 27.27 -18.83
C ALA A 20 -34.85 28.35 -19.17
N PRO A 21 -33.74 28.00 -19.84
CA PRO A 21 -32.70 28.97 -20.22
C PRO A 21 -33.26 30.05 -21.17
N ILE A 22 -32.95 31.31 -20.89
CA ILE A 22 -33.26 32.47 -21.73
C ILE A 22 -31.95 33.19 -22.06
N ALA A 23 -31.77 33.57 -23.33
CA ALA A 23 -30.57 34.26 -23.78
C ALA A 23 -30.84 35.76 -24.02
N THR A 24 -29.90 36.61 -23.62
CA THR A 24 -29.91 38.06 -23.89
C THR A 24 -28.49 38.59 -24.11
N GLY A 25 -28.35 39.84 -24.55
CA GLY A 25 -27.04 40.50 -24.69
C GLY A 25 -26.51 41.04 -23.36
N GLU A 26 -25.25 41.49 -23.33
CA GLU A 26 -24.58 42.02 -22.13
C GLU A 26 -25.33 43.18 -21.44
N ARG A 27 -25.98 44.02 -22.25
CA ARG A 27 -26.74 45.20 -21.78
C ARG A 27 -28.02 44.82 -21.02
N GLY A 28 -28.42 43.56 -21.04
CA GLY A 28 -29.71 43.13 -20.51
C GLY A 28 -30.87 43.59 -21.39
N GLY A 29 -32.06 43.71 -20.80
CA GLY A 29 -33.30 44.09 -21.47
C GLY A 29 -34.47 43.16 -21.13
N GLU A 30 -35.57 43.33 -21.86
CA GLU A 30 -36.74 42.45 -21.75
C GLU A 30 -36.60 41.26 -22.71
N VAL A 31 -36.74 40.05 -22.19
CA VAL A 31 -36.70 38.82 -22.97
C VAL A 31 -37.91 37.94 -22.66
N THR A 32 -38.67 37.59 -23.69
CA THR A 32 -39.78 36.65 -23.59
C THR A 32 -39.25 35.22 -23.59
N CYS A 33 -39.58 34.45 -22.55
CA CYS A 33 -39.22 33.04 -22.47
C CYS A 33 -39.96 32.24 -23.56
N ALA A 34 -39.22 31.56 -24.44
CA ALA A 34 -39.78 30.76 -25.52
C ALA A 34 -40.64 29.58 -25.03
N TYR A 35 -40.48 29.13 -23.79
CA TYR A 35 -41.18 27.97 -23.23
C TYR A 35 -42.51 28.31 -22.57
N CYS A 36 -42.56 29.38 -21.75
CA CYS A 36 -43.75 29.72 -20.97
C CYS A 36 -44.32 31.11 -21.25
N GLY A 37 -43.72 31.86 -22.19
CA GLY A 37 -44.19 33.17 -22.64
C GLY A 37 -44.02 34.33 -21.65
N VAL A 38 -43.43 34.11 -20.47
CA VAL A 38 -43.22 35.18 -19.49
C VAL A 38 -42.13 36.14 -19.97
N VAL A 39 -42.34 37.44 -19.81
CA VAL A 39 -41.32 38.47 -20.06
C VAL A 39 -40.42 38.57 -18.83
N ASN A 40 -39.12 38.42 -19.01
CA ASN A 40 -38.12 38.56 -17.96
C ASN A 40 -37.36 39.87 -18.17
N THR A 41 -37.20 40.66 -17.11
CA THR A 41 -36.37 41.87 -17.14
C THR A 41 -34.99 41.52 -16.62
N VAL A 42 -33.98 41.71 -17.46
CA VAL A 42 -32.58 41.39 -17.15
C VAL A 42 -31.79 42.68 -17.03
N ALA A 43 -31.06 42.85 -15.93
CA ALA A 43 -30.20 44.02 -15.73
C ALA A 43 -28.95 43.96 -16.64
N SER A 44 -28.17 45.03 -16.74
CA SER A 44 -26.85 44.96 -17.38
C SER A 44 -25.87 44.17 -16.50
N ARG A 45 -24.95 43.39 -17.10
CA ARG A 45 -23.91 42.68 -16.34
C ARG A 45 -23.06 43.69 -15.54
N ARG A 46 -22.90 43.45 -14.25
CA ARG A 46 -21.99 44.23 -13.40
C ARG A 46 -20.57 43.70 -13.55
N ALA A 47 -19.64 44.58 -13.92
CA ALA A 47 -18.21 44.29 -13.86
C ALA A 47 -17.81 43.89 -12.43
N ALA A 48 -16.84 43.00 -12.30
CA ALA A 48 -16.30 42.63 -10.99
C ALA A 48 -15.39 43.72 -10.44
N SER A 49 -15.41 43.88 -9.12
CA SER A 49 -14.44 44.70 -8.41
C SER A 49 -13.08 44.01 -8.42
N GLY A 50 -12.03 44.66 -8.91
CA GLY A 50 -10.65 44.15 -8.87
C GLY A 50 -10.18 43.37 -10.11
N ALA A 51 -11.03 43.23 -11.14
CA ALA A 51 -10.63 42.61 -12.41
C ALA A 51 -9.38 43.29 -13.00
N GLY A 52 -8.42 42.48 -13.46
CA GLY A 52 -7.22 42.93 -14.18
C GLY A 52 -6.07 43.51 -13.33
N ALA A 53 -6.21 43.62 -12.00
CA ALA A 53 -5.14 44.09 -11.14
C ALA A 53 -4.02 43.04 -11.01
N LYS A 54 -2.82 43.31 -11.50
CA LYS A 54 -1.67 42.40 -11.35
C LYS A 54 -0.84 42.79 -10.11
N PRO A 55 -0.69 41.91 -9.10
CA PRO A 55 0.20 42.20 -7.98
C PRO A 55 1.66 42.23 -8.44
N SER A 56 2.46 43.06 -7.78
CA SER A 56 3.93 42.95 -7.88
C SER A 56 4.43 41.63 -7.28
N MET A 57 5.63 41.20 -7.66
CA MET A 57 6.21 39.95 -7.13
C MET A 57 6.32 39.94 -5.60
N ALA A 58 6.68 41.07 -4.99
CA ALA A 58 6.77 41.20 -3.53
C ALA A 58 5.39 41.08 -2.86
N GLN A 59 4.35 41.68 -3.45
CA GLN A 59 2.97 41.53 -2.97
C GLN A 59 2.50 40.08 -3.10
N GLU A 60 2.84 39.41 -4.19
CA GLU A 60 2.49 38.01 -4.42
C GLU A 60 3.12 37.08 -3.38
N ILE A 61 4.41 37.25 -3.07
CA ILE A 61 5.09 36.46 -2.03
C ILE A 61 4.41 36.68 -0.67
N ALA A 62 4.14 37.94 -0.31
CA ALA A 62 3.47 38.26 0.96
C ALA A 62 2.05 37.67 1.02
N ARG A 63 1.33 37.68 -0.11
CA ARG A 63 -0.02 37.11 -0.24
C ARG A 63 0.00 35.59 -0.09
N LEU A 64 0.89 34.88 -0.80
CA LEU A 64 1.05 33.42 -0.66
C LEU A 64 1.40 33.02 0.77
N SER A 65 2.20 33.82 1.49
CA SER A 65 2.45 33.59 2.91
C SER A 65 1.19 33.71 3.77
N ARG A 66 0.29 34.68 3.49
CA ARG A 66 -1.00 34.81 4.19
C ARG A 66 -1.94 33.64 3.88
N LEU A 67 -2.01 33.22 2.62
CA LEU A 67 -2.81 32.06 2.22
C LEU A 67 -2.31 30.76 2.88
N LYS A 68 -0.98 30.60 2.99
CA LYS A 68 -0.38 29.48 3.73
C LYS A 68 -0.75 29.50 5.21
N ALA A 69 -0.80 30.68 5.83
CA ALA A 69 -1.25 30.82 7.21
C ALA A 69 -2.73 30.41 7.39
N GLN A 70 -3.60 30.72 6.42
CA GLN A 70 -5.01 30.26 6.44
C GLN A 70 -5.11 28.73 6.36
N LEU A 71 -4.27 28.09 5.54
CA LEU A 71 -4.20 26.63 5.45
C LEU A 71 -3.74 25.98 6.77
N GLN A 72 -2.76 26.59 7.45
CA GLN A 72 -2.25 26.11 8.74
C GLN A 72 -3.20 26.38 9.91
N HIS A 73 -4.02 27.43 9.80
CA HIS A 73 -4.98 27.86 10.82
C HIS A 73 -6.37 28.03 10.22
N PRO A 74 -7.02 26.93 9.79
CA PRO A 74 -8.29 27.00 9.08
C PRO A 74 -9.39 27.56 9.99
N VAL A 75 -10.04 28.63 9.52
CA VAL A 75 -11.22 29.20 10.20
C VAL A 75 -12.42 28.33 9.85
N SER A 76 -12.89 27.50 10.79
CA SER A 76 -14.04 26.63 10.55
C SER A 76 -15.29 27.45 10.22
N GLY A 77 -15.97 27.11 9.11
CA GLY A 77 -17.24 27.72 8.73
C GLY A 77 -17.15 29.14 8.19
N HIS A 78 -16.01 29.55 7.63
CA HIS A 78 -15.94 30.83 6.92
C HIS A 78 -16.86 30.81 5.67
N ALA A 79 -17.28 32.00 5.24
CA ALA A 79 -18.36 32.17 4.24
C ALA A 79 -18.10 31.52 2.87
N TYR A 80 -16.85 31.19 2.56
CA TYR A 80 -16.41 30.62 1.29
C TYR A 80 -16.06 29.14 1.37
N ASP A 81 -16.18 28.51 2.54
CA ASP A 81 -16.02 27.06 2.70
C ASP A 81 -17.25 26.37 2.09
N LEU A 82 -17.11 25.93 0.85
CA LEU A 82 -18.14 25.17 0.14
C LEU A 82 -17.93 23.66 0.23
N ALA A 83 -16.95 23.17 1.01
CA ALA A 83 -16.73 21.73 1.17
C ALA A 83 -17.87 21.07 1.95
N ARG A 84 -18.58 21.84 2.79
CA ARG A 84 -19.74 21.36 3.56
C ARG A 84 -21.05 21.79 2.89
N PRO A 85 -21.99 20.87 2.64
CA PRO A 85 -23.31 21.25 2.17
C PRO A 85 -24.02 22.12 3.22
N PRO A 86 -24.92 23.03 2.80
CA PRO A 86 -25.86 23.68 3.71
C PRO A 86 -26.68 22.64 4.49
N ALA A 87 -27.16 23.02 5.67
CA ALA A 87 -27.93 22.11 6.51
C ALA A 87 -29.14 21.52 5.77
N GLY A 88 -29.32 20.20 5.85
CA GLY A 88 -30.41 19.49 5.18
C GLY A 88 -30.13 19.07 3.72
N PHE A 89 -28.96 19.38 3.18
CA PHE A 89 -28.56 19.00 1.82
C PHE A 89 -27.53 17.87 1.80
N SER A 90 -27.62 17.03 0.76
CA SER A 90 -26.65 15.97 0.48
C SER A 90 -26.39 15.90 -1.02
N LEU A 91 -25.11 15.84 -1.40
CA LEU A 91 -24.68 15.70 -2.80
C LEU A 91 -25.19 14.39 -3.44
N GLU A 92 -25.42 13.34 -2.65
CA GLU A 92 -25.91 12.06 -3.15
C GLU A 92 -27.32 12.15 -3.76
N LEU A 93 -28.14 13.09 -3.27
CA LEU A 93 -29.48 13.30 -3.82
C LEU A 93 -29.44 13.80 -5.27
N LEU A 94 -28.41 14.59 -5.63
CA LEU A 94 -28.26 15.18 -6.97
C LEU A 94 -27.99 14.14 -8.07
N ARG A 95 -27.59 12.92 -7.71
CA ARG A 95 -27.38 11.82 -8.65
C ARG A 95 -28.68 11.24 -9.20
N THR A 96 -29.81 11.51 -8.53
CA THR A 96 -31.14 11.03 -8.96
C THR A 96 -31.94 12.16 -9.61
N PRO A 97 -32.77 11.87 -10.63
CA PRO A 97 -33.63 12.89 -11.24
C PRO A 97 -34.51 13.62 -10.23
N LYS A 98 -35.14 12.88 -9.30
CA LYS A 98 -35.99 13.45 -8.24
C LYS A 98 -35.22 14.35 -7.27
N GLY A 99 -34.01 13.95 -6.88
CA GLY A 99 -33.19 14.76 -5.98
C GLY A 99 -32.64 16.00 -6.67
N LEU A 100 -32.32 15.95 -7.97
CA LEU A 100 -32.00 17.14 -8.76
C LEU A 100 -33.20 18.09 -8.87
N GLU A 101 -34.40 17.58 -9.16
CA GLU A 101 -35.62 18.40 -9.19
C GLU A 101 -35.86 19.12 -7.85
N LYS A 102 -35.70 18.40 -6.74
CA LYS A 102 -35.79 19.00 -5.40
C LYS A 102 -34.72 20.08 -5.20
N ALA A 103 -33.46 19.81 -5.54
CA ALA A 103 -32.39 20.79 -5.39
C ALA A 103 -32.61 22.04 -6.26
N VAL A 104 -33.20 21.89 -7.45
CA VAL A 104 -33.61 23.03 -8.30
C VAL A 104 -34.73 23.84 -7.64
N GLN A 105 -35.69 23.20 -6.98
CA GLN A 105 -36.73 23.89 -6.21
C GLN A 105 -36.12 24.65 -5.02
N ASP A 106 -35.23 24.00 -4.28
CA ASP A 106 -34.52 24.59 -3.13
C ASP A 106 -33.65 25.78 -3.56
N LEU A 107 -32.95 25.66 -4.70
CA LEU A 107 -32.19 26.75 -5.33
C LEU A 107 -33.08 27.97 -5.64
N ARG A 108 -34.27 27.74 -6.21
CA ARG A 108 -35.23 28.82 -6.51
C ARG A 108 -35.75 29.47 -5.23
N GLY A 109 -35.99 28.69 -4.18
CA GLY A 109 -36.31 29.19 -2.85
C GLY A 109 -35.20 30.10 -2.30
N ALA A 110 -33.97 29.60 -2.27
CA ALA A 110 -32.80 30.35 -1.82
C ALA A 110 -32.58 31.64 -2.62
N ARG A 111 -32.82 31.63 -3.94
CA ARG A 111 -32.77 32.81 -4.79
C ARG A 111 -33.79 33.87 -4.36
N SER A 112 -35.02 33.47 -4.08
CA SER A 112 -36.08 34.39 -3.65
C SER A 112 -35.76 35.06 -2.30
N GLU A 113 -35.13 34.32 -1.39
CA GLU A 113 -34.69 34.85 -0.09
C GLU A 113 -33.49 35.80 -0.25
N ALA A 114 -32.52 35.44 -1.11
CA ALA A 114 -31.32 36.22 -1.35
C ALA A 114 -31.55 37.51 -2.17
N ALA A 115 -32.64 37.56 -2.94
CA ALA A 115 -32.99 38.72 -3.77
C ALA A 115 -33.36 39.97 -2.96
N SER A 116 -33.56 39.86 -1.63
CA SER A 116 -33.79 41.00 -0.75
C SER A 116 -32.44 41.59 -0.27
N PRO A 117 -31.99 42.73 -0.83
CA PRO A 117 -30.63 43.24 -0.64
C PRO A 117 -30.33 43.73 0.79
N THR A 118 -31.36 43.99 1.59
CA THR A 118 -31.23 44.48 2.97
C THR A 118 -31.26 43.37 4.03
N SER A 119 -31.51 42.10 3.66
CA SER A 119 -31.80 41.04 4.64
C SER A 119 -31.13 39.70 4.39
N ALA A 120 -30.44 39.49 3.26
CA ALA A 120 -29.79 38.21 3.01
C ALA A 120 -28.59 38.01 3.95
N SER A 121 -28.69 37.03 4.84
CA SER A 121 -27.59 36.62 5.71
C SER A 121 -26.43 36.03 4.90
N ALA A 122 -25.22 36.08 5.47
CA ALA A 122 -24.04 35.45 4.86
C ALA A 122 -24.26 33.96 4.57
N GLU A 123 -25.00 33.25 5.42
CA GLU A 123 -25.33 31.83 5.22
C GLU A 123 -26.31 31.62 4.06
N GLN A 124 -27.27 32.53 3.83
CA GLN A 124 -28.17 32.44 2.67
C GLN A 124 -27.41 32.67 1.36
N GLN A 125 -26.47 33.64 1.32
CA GLN A 125 -25.61 33.88 0.15
C GLN A 125 -24.71 32.66 -0.12
N ARG A 126 -24.09 32.10 0.93
CA ARG A 126 -23.30 30.86 0.86
C ARG A 126 -24.14 29.68 0.37
N GLY A 127 -25.35 29.49 0.90
CA GLY A 127 -26.27 28.42 0.53
C GLY A 127 -26.70 28.51 -0.94
N LEU A 128 -27.06 29.70 -1.41
CA LEU A 128 -27.36 29.97 -2.82
C LEU A 128 -26.16 29.65 -3.72
N CYS A 129 -24.97 30.14 -3.37
CA CYS A 129 -23.75 29.85 -4.13
C CYS A 129 -23.49 28.35 -4.19
N TRP A 130 -23.56 27.65 -3.06
CA TRP A 130 -23.34 26.21 -2.99
C TRP A 130 -24.32 25.44 -3.87
N LEU A 131 -25.62 25.73 -3.76
CA LEU A 131 -26.67 25.06 -4.53
C LEU A 131 -26.51 25.29 -6.02
N ALA A 132 -26.19 26.53 -6.44
CA ALA A 132 -25.99 26.85 -7.84
C ALA A 132 -24.81 26.06 -8.44
N LEU A 133 -23.68 25.99 -7.75
CA LEU A 133 -22.52 25.20 -8.20
C LEU A 133 -22.85 23.71 -8.27
N ALA A 134 -23.57 23.17 -7.28
CA ALA A 134 -23.91 21.76 -7.22
C ALA A 134 -24.93 21.35 -8.29
N VAL A 135 -25.99 22.13 -8.49
CA VAL A 135 -27.00 21.92 -9.54
C VAL A 135 -26.37 22.06 -10.93
N ALA A 136 -25.53 23.07 -11.15
CA ALA A 136 -24.82 23.24 -12.42
C ALA A 136 -23.90 22.04 -12.72
N GLY A 137 -23.16 21.55 -11.72
CA GLY A 137 -22.35 20.33 -11.86
C GLY A 137 -23.19 19.10 -12.22
N ALA A 138 -24.39 18.95 -11.64
CA ALA A 138 -25.31 17.87 -11.99
C ALA A 138 -25.84 17.99 -13.43
N TYR A 139 -26.14 19.21 -13.89
CA TYR A 139 -26.54 19.44 -15.29
C TYR A 139 -25.40 19.13 -16.28
N GLN A 140 -24.16 19.51 -15.96
CA GLN A 140 -22.99 19.15 -16.78
C GLN A 140 -22.82 17.64 -16.88
N ALA A 141 -22.97 16.91 -15.76
CA ALA A 141 -22.91 15.45 -15.77
C ALA A 141 -24.03 14.80 -16.63
N GLN A 142 -25.15 15.50 -16.84
CA GLN A 142 -26.24 15.09 -17.73
C GLN A 142 -26.12 15.63 -19.17
N SER A 143 -24.97 16.22 -19.54
CA SER A 143 -24.76 16.86 -20.85
C SER A 143 -25.79 17.96 -21.15
N LYS A 144 -26.15 18.75 -20.14
CA LYS A 144 -27.06 19.91 -20.21
C LYS A 144 -26.32 21.23 -19.95
N PRO A 145 -25.38 21.63 -20.82
CA PRO A 145 -24.51 22.76 -20.55
C PRO A 145 -25.23 24.12 -20.55
N LEU A 146 -26.32 24.25 -21.33
CA LEU A 146 -27.13 25.49 -21.36
C LEU A 146 -27.85 25.72 -20.02
N GLU A 147 -28.42 24.66 -19.43
CA GLU A 147 -29.08 24.72 -18.13
C GLU A 147 -28.07 24.98 -17.00
N ALA A 148 -26.90 24.33 -17.06
CA ALA A 148 -25.81 24.61 -16.14
C ALA A 148 -25.38 26.09 -16.19
N ARG A 149 -25.22 26.63 -17.40
CA ARG A 149 -24.91 28.05 -17.61
C ARG A 149 -25.99 28.97 -17.05
N ALA A 150 -27.26 28.67 -17.36
CA ALA A 150 -28.40 29.44 -16.90
C ALA A 150 -28.44 29.56 -15.38
N VAL A 151 -28.24 28.45 -14.68
CA VAL A 151 -28.18 28.40 -13.21
C VAL A 151 -27.05 29.28 -12.67
N LEU A 152 -25.84 29.14 -13.22
CA LEU A 152 -24.67 29.87 -12.75
C LEU A 152 -24.79 31.39 -12.98
N GLU A 153 -25.17 31.83 -14.19
CA GLU A 153 -25.33 33.27 -14.45
C GLU A 153 -26.49 33.87 -13.66
N THR A 154 -27.57 33.13 -13.40
CA THR A 154 -28.67 33.61 -12.56
C THR A 154 -28.23 33.77 -11.11
N ALA A 155 -27.42 32.83 -10.60
CA ALA A 155 -26.80 32.98 -9.29
C ALA A 155 -25.84 34.18 -9.28
N LEU A 156 -25.05 34.39 -10.33
CA LEU A 156 -24.13 35.53 -10.45
C LEU A 156 -24.84 36.90 -10.39
N GLU A 157 -26.08 37.00 -10.88
CA GLU A 157 -26.91 38.20 -10.75
C GLU A 157 -27.52 38.39 -9.36
N THR A 158 -27.85 37.28 -8.69
CA THR A 158 -28.55 37.31 -7.41
C THR A 158 -27.60 37.52 -6.24
N LEU A 159 -26.40 36.94 -6.32
CA LEU A 159 -25.40 37.02 -5.25
C LEU A 159 -24.92 38.47 -5.07
N ALA A 160 -24.97 38.94 -3.82
CA ALA A 160 -24.55 40.28 -3.45
C ALA A 160 -23.05 40.34 -3.09
N ASP A 161 -22.50 39.24 -2.57
CA ASP A 161 -21.10 39.14 -2.17
C ASP A 161 -20.18 38.88 -3.37
N GLU A 162 -19.13 39.69 -3.53
CA GLU A 162 -18.20 39.56 -4.66
C GLU A 162 -17.36 38.28 -4.61
N GLY A 163 -17.09 37.71 -3.43
CA GLY A 163 -16.38 36.44 -3.30
C GLY A 163 -17.20 35.25 -3.80
N HIS A 164 -18.49 35.18 -3.49
CA HIS A 164 -19.38 34.16 -4.07
C HIS A 164 -19.54 34.36 -5.58
N ARG A 165 -19.66 35.60 -6.06
CA ARG A 165 -19.68 35.91 -7.50
C ARG A 165 -18.38 35.47 -8.19
N HIS A 166 -17.23 35.64 -7.54
CA HIS A 166 -15.93 35.15 -8.02
C HIS A 166 -15.92 33.63 -8.19
N LEU A 167 -16.39 32.86 -7.21
CA LEU A 167 -16.48 31.39 -7.31
C LEU A 167 -17.36 30.95 -8.49
N VAL A 168 -18.48 31.65 -8.72
CA VAL A 168 -19.37 31.36 -9.85
C VAL A 168 -18.70 31.65 -11.20
N ARG A 169 -17.96 32.75 -11.33
CA ARG A 169 -17.18 33.05 -12.55
C ARG A 169 -16.10 32.00 -12.82
N CYS A 170 -15.35 31.59 -11.79
CA CYS A 170 -14.38 30.51 -11.92
C CYS A 170 -15.05 29.20 -12.37
N ARG A 171 -16.27 28.90 -11.89
CA ARG A 171 -17.05 27.74 -12.35
C ARG A 171 -17.51 27.88 -13.80
N LEU A 172 -17.98 29.06 -14.23
CA LEU A 172 -18.33 29.34 -15.63
C LEU A 172 -17.12 29.16 -16.55
N ALA A 173 -15.94 29.61 -16.13
CA ALA A 173 -14.71 29.39 -16.86
C ALA A 173 -14.39 27.89 -17.02
N ILE A 174 -14.46 27.10 -15.94
CA ILE A 174 -14.26 25.65 -16.00
C ILE A 174 -15.28 24.98 -16.92
N ALA A 175 -16.54 25.40 -16.87
CA ALA A 175 -17.59 24.91 -17.75
C ALA A 175 -17.29 25.19 -19.23
N ALA A 176 -16.83 26.41 -19.54
CA ALA A 176 -16.41 26.78 -20.88
C ALA A 176 -15.19 25.95 -21.35
N VAL A 177 -14.22 25.69 -20.47
CA VAL A 177 -13.09 24.78 -20.74
C VAL A 177 -13.58 23.38 -21.11
N HIS A 178 -14.55 22.82 -20.37
CA HIS A 178 -15.11 21.49 -20.67
C HIS A 178 -15.82 21.43 -22.03
N GLU A 179 -16.49 22.50 -22.45
CA GLU A 179 -17.11 22.59 -23.79
C GLU A 179 -16.08 22.91 -24.90
N GLY A 180 -14.82 23.16 -24.54
CA GLY A 180 -13.76 23.56 -25.47
C GLY A 180 -13.87 25.01 -25.95
N ASP A 181 -14.65 25.85 -25.27
CA ASP A 181 -14.77 27.29 -25.54
C ASP A 181 -13.72 28.07 -24.73
N LEU A 182 -12.47 27.94 -25.17
CA LEU A 182 -11.30 28.48 -24.44
C LEU A 182 -11.27 30.01 -24.42
N ALA A 183 -11.87 30.67 -25.41
CA ALA A 183 -11.95 32.13 -25.46
C ALA A 183 -12.92 32.66 -24.39
N SER A 184 -14.10 32.05 -24.27
CA SER A 184 -15.04 32.39 -23.20
C SER A 184 -14.50 32.06 -21.82
N ALA A 185 -13.80 30.93 -21.67
CA ALA A 185 -13.14 30.58 -20.42
C ALA A 185 -12.16 31.67 -19.96
N GLU A 186 -11.36 32.19 -20.89
CA GLU A 186 -10.44 33.31 -20.63
C GLU A 186 -11.19 34.59 -20.27
N GLY A 187 -12.25 34.94 -21.03
CA GLY A 187 -13.10 36.10 -20.74
C GLY A 187 -13.73 36.06 -19.33
N TRP A 188 -14.22 34.90 -18.89
CA TRP A 188 -14.73 34.74 -17.53
C TRP A 188 -13.65 34.89 -16.45
N LEU A 189 -12.41 34.45 -16.72
CA LEU A 189 -11.28 34.61 -15.80
C LEU A 189 -10.71 36.02 -15.78
N ASP A 190 -10.86 36.78 -16.86
CA ASP A 190 -10.45 38.17 -16.92
C ASP A 190 -11.38 39.08 -16.11
N GLU A 191 -12.63 38.64 -15.88
CA GLU A 191 -13.55 39.25 -14.91
C GLU A 191 -13.22 38.88 -13.44
N CYS A 192 -12.30 37.96 -13.17
CA CYS A 192 -11.95 37.59 -11.79
C CYS A 192 -10.79 38.43 -11.26
N ASP A 193 -10.75 38.65 -9.94
CA ASP A 193 -9.54 39.07 -9.24
C ASP A 193 -8.47 37.97 -9.38
N PRO A 194 -7.31 38.23 -10.00
CA PRO A 194 -6.27 37.20 -10.18
C PRO A 194 -5.47 36.92 -8.90
N ALA A 195 -5.65 37.71 -7.84
CA ALA A 195 -4.86 37.62 -6.61
C ALA A 195 -5.71 37.81 -5.33
N PRO A 196 -6.81 37.03 -5.16
CA PRO A 196 -7.66 37.17 -3.99
C PRO A 196 -6.90 36.78 -2.70
N GLU A 197 -7.28 37.40 -1.58
CA GLU A 197 -6.64 37.14 -0.28
C GLU A 197 -7.26 35.98 0.50
N VAL A 198 -8.35 35.39 -0.02
CA VAL A 198 -9.03 34.24 0.58
C VAL A 198 -8.61 32.97 -0.14
N LEU A 199 -8.19 31.96 0.62
CA LEU A 199 -7.63 30.71 0.10
C LEU A 199 -8.56 29.99 -0.90
N GLU A 200 -9.86 29.92 -0.60
CA GLU A 200 -10.85 29.22 -1.43
C GLU A 200 -11.07 29.94 -2.76
N LEU A 201 -11.02 31.28 -2.76
CA LEU A 201 -11.14 32.09 -3.97
C LEU A 201 -9.87 31.92 -4.84
N ASP A 202 -8.68 32.02 -4.23
CA ASP A 202 -7.40 31.84 -4.95
C ASP A 202 -7.30 30.43 -5.55
N SER A 203 -7.68 29.42 -4.77
CA SER A 203 -7.68 28.03 -5.20
C SER A 203 -8.62 27.80 -6.39
N ALA A 204 -9.83 28.38 -6.35
CA ALA A 204 -10.80 28.27 -7.44
C ALA A 204 -10.31 28.97 -8.72
N TYR A 205 -9.71 30.16 -8.60
CA TYR A 205 -9.12 30.88 -9.72
C TYR A 205 -7.97 30.10 -10.36
N ARG A 206 -7.05 29.60 -9.54
CA ARG A 206 -5.87 28.84 -10.00
C ARG A 206 -6.25 27.50 -10.61
N ASP A 207 -7.22 26.76 -10.04
CA ASP A 207 -7.74 25.53 -10.66
C ASP A 207 -8.34 25.82 -12.05
N ALA A 208 -9.15 26.87 -12.17
CA ALA A 208 -9.74 27.26 -13.45
C ALA A 208 -8.68 27.68 -14.49
N ARG A 209 -7.68 28.49 -14.08
CA ARG A 209 -6.54 28.87 -14.95
C ARG A 209 -5.70 27.66 -15.36
N ALA A 210 -5.42 26.74 -14.44
CA ALA A 210 -4.65 25.54 -14.72
C ALA A 210 -5.37 24.60 -15.70
N ARG A 211 -6.70 24.45 -15.58
CA ARG A 211 -7.50 23.68 -16.54
C ARG A 211 -7.52 24.31 -17.94
N LEU A 212 -7.64 25.64 -18.01
CA LEU A 212 -7.53 26.37 -19.27
C LEU A 212 -6.16 26.15 -19.92
N ALA A 213 -5.07 26.24 -19.14
CA ALA A 213 -3.72 25.97 -19.62
C ALA A 213 -3.54 24.51 -20.07
N SER A 214 -4.12 23.56 -19.35
CA SER A 214 -4.11 22.13 -19.73
C SER A 214 -4.81 21.87 -21.06
N GLN A 215 -5.96 22.50 -21.35
CA GLN A 215 -6.58 22.38 -22.67
C GLN A 215 -5.79 23.04 -23.81
N ARG A 216 -4.79 23.87 -23.50
CA ARG A 216 -3.88 24.49 -24.46
C ARG A 216 -2.53 23.75 -24.57
N ASP A 217 -2.37 22.63 -23.87
CA ASP A 217 -1.08 21.93 -23.68
C ASP A 217 0.04 22.87 -23.18
N ASP A 218 -0.32 23.93 -22.43
CA ASP A 218 0.60 24.92 -21.89
C ASP A 218 1.12 24.46 -20.52
N GLY A 219 2.12 23.57 -20.54
CA GLY A 219 2.74 23.05 -19.31
C GLY A 219 3.27 24.14 -18.37
N ALA A 220 3.86 25.20 -18.92
CA ALA A 220 4.39 26.31 -18.12
C ALA A 220 3.25 27.11 -17.45
N GLY A 221 2.17 27.36 -18.17
CA GLY A 221 0.96 28.00 -17.64
C GLY A 221 0.31 27.18 -16.52
N ILE A 222 0.27 25.85 -16.65
CA ILE A 222 -0.21 24.97 -15.59
C ILE A 222 0.66 25.13 -14.33
N LEU A 223 1.99 25.00 -14.46
CA LEU A 223 2.91 25.08 -13.32
C LEU A 223 2.96 26.49 -12.68
N ALA A 224 2.74 27.56 -13.46
CA ALA A 224 2.58 28.90 -12.91
C ALA A 224 1.32 29.02 -12.02
N ALA A 225 0.24 28.32 -12.38
CA ALA A 225 -1.00 28.31 -11.60
C ALA A 225 -0.91 27.41 -10.36
N VAL A 226 -0.33 26.21 -10.46
CA VAL A 226 -0.36 25.20 -9.38
C VAL A 226 0.96 25.00 -8.62
N GLY A 227 2.05 25.64 -9.07
CA GLY A 227 3.39 25.43 -8.53
C GLY A 227 4.06 24.16 -9.06
N ALA A 228 5.40 24.13 -9.04
CA ALA A 228 6.19 23.00 -9.55
C ALA A 228 6.33 21.88 -8.52
N GLN A 229 6.30 22.21 -7.23
CA GLN A 229 6.39 21.29 -6.11
C GLN A 229 5.13 21.34 -5.24
N ALA A 230 4.93 20.29 -4.44
CA ALA A 230 3.88 20.30 -3.43
C ALA A 230 4.15 21.40 -2.40
N GLY A 231 3.15 22.24 -2.14
CA GLY A 231 3.23 23.33 -1.15
C GLY A 231 3.82 24.65 -1.66
N ASP A 232 4.26 24.73 -2.93
CA ASP A 232 4.65 26.01 -3.57
C ASP A 232 3.49 27.00 -3.55
N ILE A 233 2.29 26.50 -3.85
CA ILE A 233 1.03 27.24 -3.84
C ILE A 233 0.10 26.56 -2.83
N PRO A 234 -0.43 27.28 -1.82
CA PRO A 234 -1.40 26.74 -0.90
C PRO A 234 -2.75 26.57 -1.61
N PHE A 235 -3.35 25.39 -1.50
CA PHE A 235 -4.67 25.10 -2.02
C PHE A 235 -5.64 24.75 -0.90
N ALA A 236 -6.90 25.15 -1.05
CA ALA A 236 -7.98 24.66 -0.23
C ALA A 236 -8.12 23.14 -0.42
N LYS A 237 -8.50 22.43 0.65
CA LYS A 237 -8.56 20.96 0.69
C LYS A 237 -9.39 20.34 -0.45
N GLY A 238 -10.48 21.01 -0.85
CA GLY A 238 -11.36 20.53 -1.93
C GLY A 238 -10.73 20.57 -3.34
N THR A 239 -9.65 21.34 -3.54
CA THR A 239 -9.00 21.56 -4.83
C THR A 239 -7.58 20.97 -4.93
N GLU A 240 -6.96 20.67 -3.78
CA GLU A 240 -5.57 20.18 -3.69
C GLU A 240 -5.32 18.92 -4.54
N ALA A 241 -6.27 17.99 -4.51
CA ALA A 241 -6.28 16.78 -5.32
C ALA A 241 -6.13 17.09 -6.83
N HIS A 242 -7.03 17.92 -7.38
CA HIS A 242 -6.98 18.29 -8.79
C HIS A 242 -5.75 19.11 -9.15
N ALA A 243 -5.34 20.05 -8.29
CA ALA A 243 -4.13 20.84 -8.50
C ALA A 243 -2.88 19.93 -8.61
N THR A 244 -2.84 18.84 -7.84
CA THR A 244 -1.75 17.87 -7.90
C THR A 244 -1.76 17.06 -9.20
N LEU A 245 -2.92 16.61 -9.68
CA LEU A 245 -3.02 15.94 -10.99
C LEU A 245 -2.59 16.86 -12.13
N LEU A 246 -3.02 18.13 -12.11
CA LEU A 246 -2.60 19.14 -13.08
C LEU A 246 -1.10 19.42 -12.97
N ARG A 247 -0.53 19.46 -11.76
CA ARG A 247 0.92 19.61 -11.56
C ARG A 247 1.72 18.50 -12.25
N ILE A 248 1.32 17.24 -12.06
CA ILE A 248 1.96 16.08 -12.71
C ILE A 248 1.92 16.25 -14.23
N HIS A 249 0.77 16.65 -14.78
CA HIS A 249 0.63 16.91 -16.20
C HIS A 249 1.48 18.09 -16.71
N GLY A 250 1.52 19.20 -15.96
CA GLY A 250 2.37 20.34 -16.29
C GLY A 250 3.86 19.98 -16.27
N LEU A 251 4.30 19.16 -15.31
CA LEU A 251 5.67 18.64 -15.24
C LEU A 251 5.99 17.77 -16.46
N GLU A 252 5.08 16.88 -16.87
CA GLU A 252 5.24 16.05 -18.07
C GLU A 252 5.36 16.89 -19.35
N LEU A 253 4.43 17.84 -19.56
CA LEU A 253 4.45 18.73 -20.73
C LEU A 253 5.73 19.57 -20.80
N CYS A 254 6.33 19.92 -19.66
CA CYS A 254 7.61 20.62 -19.59
C CYS A 254 8.83 19.70 -19.75
N GLY A 255 8.66 18.41 -20.07
CA GLY A 255 9.75 17.44 -20.21
C GLY A 255 10.38 17.01 -18.88
N ARG A 256 9.78 17.34 -17.74
CA ARG A 256 10.28 17.01 -16.38
C ARG A 256 9.74 15.66 -15.90
N ALA A 257 9.90 14.63 -16.73
CA ALA A 257 9.28 13.31 -16.55
C ALA A 257 9.63 12.62 -15.21
N GLN A 258 10.84 12.80 -14.69
CA GLN A 258 11.21 12.23 -13.38
C GLN A 258 10.48 12.90 -12.23
N GLU A 259 10.29 14.21 -12.30
CA GLU A 259 9.58 14.97 -11.27
C GLU A 259 8.07 14.71 -11.33
N ALA A 260 7.51 14.58 -12.54
CA ALA A 260 6.13 14.15 -12.72
C ALA A 260 5.88 12.76 -12.11
N TYR A 261 6.80 11.83 -12.34
CA TYR A 261 6.76 10.47 -11.78
C TYR A 261 6.88 10.49 -10.24
N ALA A 262 7.85 11.22 -9.68
CA ALA A 262 8.01 11.35 -8.24
C ALA A 262 6.77 11.99 -7.58
N ALA A 263 6.22 13.04 -8.20
CA ALA A 263 4.99 13.66 -7.74
C ALA A 263 3.80 12.67 -7.75
N LEU A 264 3.72 11.76 -8.72
CA LEU A 264 2.70 10.70 -8.73
C LEU A 264 2.91 9.66 -7.62
N GLU A 265 4.15 9.30 -7.28
CA GLU A 265 4.44 8.43 -6.13
C GLU A 265 4.04 9.09 -4.80
N ASP A 266 4.28 10.40 -4.65
CA ASP A 266 3.98 11.18 -3.44
C ASP A 266 2.47 11.43 -3.23
N VAL A 267 1.64 11.26 -4.27
CA VAL A 267 0.18 11.44 -4.19
C VAL A 267 -0.50 10.45 -3.22
N GLY A 268 0.21 9.42 -2.77
CA GLY A 268 -0.24 8.41 -1.80
C GLY A 268 -0.93 8.96 -0.53
N LEU A 269 -0.67 10.22 -0.16
CA LEU A 269 -1.31 10.90 0.98
C LEU A 269 -2.72 11.46 0.69
N LEU A 270 -3.01 11.81 -0.57
CA LEU A 270 -4.29 12.37 -1.00
C LEU A 270 -5.19 11.32 -1.65
N PHE A 271 -4.58 10.33 -2.31
CA PHE A 271 -5.24 9.20 -2.96
C PHE A 271 -4.46 7.93 -2.71
N ALA A 272 -5.11 6.77 -2.79
CA ALA A 272 -4.36 5.56 -3.14
C ALA A 272 -3.70 5.79 -4.52
N PRO A 273 -2.42 5.45 -4.75
CA PRO A 273 -1.73 5.75 -6.02
C PRO A 273 -2.48 5.28 -7.28
N GLN A 274 -3.19 4.15 -7.18
CA GLN A 274 -4.06 3.65 -8.26
C GLN A 274 -5.23 4.59 -8.56
N GLY A 275 -5.82 5.23 -7.55
CA GLY A 275 -6.87 6.23 -7.73
C GLY A 275 -6.38 7.44 -8.53
N ALA A 276 -5.17 7.91 -8.26
CA ALA A 276 -4.57 9.02 -9.01
C ALA A 276 -4.32 8.66 -10.48
N VAL A 277 -3.82 7.46 -10.76
CA VAL A 277 -3.63 6.93 -12.12
C VAL A 277 -4.96 6.89 -12.89
N VAL A 278 -6.03 6.39 -12.25
CA VAL A 278 -7.37 6.34 -12.88
C VAL A 278 -7.89 7.75 -13.19
N GLU A 279 -7.70 8.70 -12.27
CA GLU A 279 -8.12 10.08 -12.48
C GLU A 279 -7.31 10.80 -13.57
N LEU A 280 -5.99 10.58 -13.63
CA LEU A 280 -5.14 11.05 -14.72
C LEU A 280 -5.61 10.51 -16.07
N GLN A 281 -5.85 9.19 -16.17
CA GLN A 281 -6.35 8.56 -17.39
C GLN A 281 -7.73 9.10 -17.79
N ARG A 282 -8.65 9.24 -16.84
CA ARG A 282 -10.00 9.78 -17.09
C ARG A 282 -9.95 11.21 -17.62
N GLY A 283 -9.02 12.02 -17.10
CA GLY A 283 -8.81 13.40 -17.53
C GLY A 283 -7.96 13.55 -18.79
N GLY A 284 -7.38 12.48 -19.33
CA GLY A 284 -6.39 12.57 -20.40
C GLY A 284 -5.12 13.33 -19.98
N LEU A 285 -4.79 13.30 -18.70
CA LEU A 285 -3.67 14.03 -18.11
C LEU A 285 -2.45 13.12 -17.94
N ALA A 286 -1.27 13.64 -18.22
CA ALA A 286 0.02 12.97 -18.02
C ALA A 286 0.09 11.50 -18.53
N PRO A 287 -0.26 11.23 -19.80
CA PRO A 287 -0.33 9.88 -20.33
C PRO A 287 0.99 9.09 -20.21
N GLU A 288 2.14 9.74 -20.42
CA GLU A 288 3.43 9.04 -20.41
C GLU A 288 3.87 8.69 -19.00
N THR A 289 3.68 9.60 -18.04
CA THR A 289 3.91 9.37 -16.60
C THR A 289 3.04 8.23 -16.09
N THR A 290 1.75 8.25 -16.46
CA THR A 290 0.80 7.19 -16.09
C THR A 290 1.24 5.83 -16.63
N LYS A 291 1.59 5.76 -17.93
CA LYS A 291 2.07 4.54 -18.57
C LYS A 291 3.34 4.01 -17.90
N ARG A 292 4.29 4.90 -17.61
CA ARG A 292 5.54 4.56 -16.92
C ARG A 292 5.29 4.04 -15.51
N PHE A 293 4.37 4.64 -14.77
CA PHE A 293 3.99 4.21 -13.42
C PHE A 293 3.34 2.83 -13.41
N VAL A 294 2.39 2.58 -14.31
CA VAL A 294 1.76 1.26 -14.44
C VAL A 294 2.81 0.20 -14.80
N ARG A 295 3.70 0.50 -15.75
CA ARG A 295 4.80 -0.39 -16.13
C ARG A 295 5.74 -0.68 -14.97
N HIS A 296 6.24 0.35 -14.29
CA HIS A 296 7.19 0.19 -13.16
C HIS A 296 6.57 -0.59 -12.00
N LYS A 297 5.28 -0.36 -11.72
CA LYS A 297 4.56 -1.14 -10.71
C LYS A 297 4.47 -2.62 -11.08
N ALA A 298 4.10 -2.91 -12.33
CA ALA A 298 4.04 -4.29 -12.81
C ALA A 298 5.44 -4.94 -12.84
N GLU A 299 6.50 -4.20 -13.15
CA GLU A 299 7.88 -4.70 -13.09
C GLU A 299 8.28 -5.05 -11.64
N ARG A 300 7.96 -4.20 -10.66
CA ARG A 300 8.18 -4.51 -9.22
C ARG A 300 7.35 -5.71 -8.74
N GLU A 301 6.11 -5.82 -9.19
CA GLU A 301 5.25 -6.96 -8.86
C GLU A 301 5.82 -8.26 -9.44
N LEU A 302 6.28 -8.22 -10.69
CA LEU A 302 6.96 -9.35 -11.32
C LEU A 302 8.25 -9.75 -10.58
N GLU A 303 9.03 -8.78 -10.10
CA GLU A 303 10.22 -9.02 -9.27
C GLU A 303 9.84 -9.68 -7.94
N GLN A 304 8.83 -9.15 -7.22
CA GLN A 304 8.35 -9.72 -5.96
C GLN A 304 7.78 -11.14 -6.12
N LEU A 305 7.05 -11.40 -7.20
CA LEU A 305 6.57 -12.74 -7.55
C LEU A 305 7.75 -13.65 -7.90
N GLY A 306 8.76 -13.13 -8.62
CA GLY A 306 10.01 -13.83 -8.91
C GLY A 306 10.76 -14.27 -7.65
N ASP A 307 10.90 -13.38 -6.67
CA ASP A 307 11.53 -13.67 -5.38
C ASP A 307 10.73 -14.68 -4.55
N SER A 308 9.41 -14.50 -4.50
CA SER A 308 8.49 -15.43 -3.82
C SER A 308 8.58 -16.82 -4.43
N ARG A 309 8.64 -16.89 -5.76
CA ARG A 309 8.82 -18.12 -6.55
C ARG A 309 10.21 -18.74 -6.32
N ALA A 310 11.26 -17.93 -6.17
CA ALA A 310 12.62 -18.39 -5.92
C ALA A 310 12.78 -19.03 -4.52
N GLY A 311 11.94 -18.63 -3.55
CA GLY A 311 11.90 -19.23 -2.21
C GLY A 311 11.27 -20.63 -2.13
N LEU A 312 10.59 -21.07 -3.19
CA LEU A 312 9.89 -22.36 -3.22
C LEU A 312 10.74 -23.49 -3.81
N VAL A 313 10.52 -24.70 -3.29
CA VAL A 313 11.28 -25.89 -3.67
C VAL A 313 10.78 -26.45 -5.00
N ARG A 314 11.58 -26.35 -6.08
CA ARG A 314 11.17 -26.77 -7.43
C ARG A 314 11.33 -28.25 -7.70
N GLY A 315 12.27 -28.91 -7.02
CA GLY A 315 12.61 -30.30 -7.29
C GLY A 315 12.91 -31.11 -6.03
N PRO A 316 12.86 -32.44 -6.13
CA PRO A 316 13.11 -33.33 -5.01
C PRO A 316 14.51 -33.12 -4.41
N PHE A 317 15.53 -32.83 -5.23
CA PHE A 317 16.88 -32.58 -4.75
C PHE A 317 17.01 -31.29 -3.92
N GLN A 318 16.31 -30.22 -4.30
CA GLN A 318 16.28 -28.99 -3.52
C GLN A 318 15.54 -29.18 -2.20
N ALA A 319 14.53 -30.06 -2.18
CA ALA A 319 13.79 -30.42 -0.97
C ALA A 319 14.65 -31.19 0.04
N LEU A 320 15.62 -31.97 -0.44
CA LEU A 320 16.54 -32.75 0.39
C LEU A 320 17.50 -31.86 1.18
N VAL A 321 17.98 -30.75 0.61
CA VAL A 321 18.96 -29.85 1.23
C VAL A 321 18.55 -29.40 2.65
N PRO A 322 17.39 -28.74 2.87
CA PRO A 322 17.00 -28.32 4.21
C PRO A 322 16.68 -29.50 5.13
N ALA A 323 16.17 -30.63 4.59
CA ALA A 323 15.89 -31.82 5.38
C ALA A 323 17.19 -32.50 5.89
N LEU A 324 18.23 -32.55 5.06
CA LEU A 324 19.56 -33.04 5.41
C LEU A 324 20.26 -32.08 6.38
N ALA A 325 20.19 -30.77 6.15
CA ALA A 325 20.80 -29.78 7.04
C ALA A 325 20.19 -29.80 8.45
N ALA A 326 18.89 -30.09 8.57
CA ALA A 326 18.22 -30.20 9.86
C ALA A 326 18.54 -31.50 10.62
N LEU A 327 19.05 -32.53 9.95
CA LEU A 327 19.23 -33.87 10.53
C LEU A 327 20.23 -33.89 11.71
N PRO A 328 21.42 -33.27 11.61
CA PRO A 328 22.34 -33.13 12.75
C PRO A 328 21.73 -32.41 13.96
N LEU A 329 20.91 -31.38 13.71
CA LEU A 329 20.25 -30.61 14.76
C LEU A 329 19.15 -31.43 15.44
N MET A 330 18.33 -32.14 14.66
CA MET A 330 17.30 -33.03 15.20
C MET A 330 17.90 -34.15 16.04
N ALA A 331 19.00 -34.76 15.58
CA ALA A 331 19.73 -35.75 16.37
C ALA A 331 20.23 -35.15 17.69
N ALA A 332 20.80 -33.94 17.67
CA ALA A 332 21.29 -33.27 18.88
C ALA A 332 20.15 -32.93 19.87
N VAL A 333 19.00 -32.48 19.35
CA VAL A 333 17.81 -32.21 20.19
C VAL A 333 17.26 -33.49 20.79
N LEU A 334 17.22 -34.60 20.05
CA LEU A 334 16.77 -35.90 20.55
C LEU A 334 17.76 -36.54 21.53
N MET A 335 19.04 -36.19 21.48
CA MET A 335 20.03 -36.62 22.48
C MET A 335 19.69 -36.10 23.88
N VAL A 336 19.09 -34.92 24.01
CA VAL A 336 18.74 -34.35 25.33
C VAL A 336 17.79 -35.25 26.13
N PRO A 337 16.59 -35.63 25.64
CA PRO A 337 15.71 -36.52 26.38
C PRO A 337 16.32 -37.91 26.58
N ILE A 338 17.13 -38.41 25.64
CA ILE A 338 17.84 -39.70 25.80
C ILE A 338 18.83 -39.63 26.96
N THR A 339 19.62 -38.57 27.06
CA THR A 339 20.54 -38.32 28.17
C THR A 339 19.81 -38.11 29.49
N VAL A 340 18.67 -37.41 29.49
CA VAL A 340 17.86 -37.27 30.71
C VAL A 340 17.32 -38.62 31.18
N SER A 341 16.74 -39.42 30.28
CA SER A 341 16.25 -40.78 30.60
C SER A 341 17.37 -41.68 31.13
N ARG A 342 18.58 -41.59 30.56
CA ARG A 342 19.78 -42.28 31.07
C ARG A 342 20.06 -41.96 32.52
N CYS A 343 20.14 -40.68 32.86
CA CYS A 343 20.52 -40.23 34.19
C CYS A 343 19.44 -40.43 35.25
N THR A 344 18.16 -40.51 34.85
CA THR A 344 17.04 -40.49 35.80
C THR A 344 16.32 -41.82 35.97
N LEU A 345 16.36 -42.68 34.96
CA LEU A 345 15.58 -43.92 34.93
C LEU A 345 16.45 -45.17 34.80
N ASP A 346 17.78 -45.02 34.78
CA ASP A 346 18.73 -46.10 34.45
C ASP A 346 18.39 -46.83 33.14
N ALA A 347 17.63 -46.15 32.29
CA ALA A 347 17.04 -46.68 31.09
C ALA A 347 17.49 -45.82 29.93
N ASP A 348 18.37 -46.37 29.12
CA ASP A 348 18.65 -45.80 27.82
C ASP A 348 17.77 -46.45 26.74
N PRO A 349 16.92 -45.64 26.08
CA PRO A 349 15.98 -46.13 25.06
C PRO A 349 16.66 -46.75 23.84
N LEU A 350 17.98 -46.58 23.69
CA LEU A 350 18.80 -47.12 22.59
C LEU A 350 19.72 -48.28 23.00
N LEU A 351 19.74 -48.67 24.29
CA LEU A 351 20.76 -49.55 24.95
C LEU A 351 21.02 -50.91 24.34
N GLY A 352 20.12 -51.42 23.51
CA GLY A 352 20.36 -52.67 22.82
C GLY A 352 21.33 -52.51 21.66
N VAL A 353 21.22 -51.44 20.88
CA VAL A 353 21.67 -51.49 19.47
C VAL A 353 23.13 -51.11 19.31
N TYR A 354 23.62 -50.10 20.04
CA TYR A 354 25.03 -49.69 19.94
C TYR A 354 25.95 -50.57 20.80
N GLY A 355 25.44 -51.22 21.85
CA GLY A 355 26.22 -52.15 22.68
C GLY A 355 26.81 -53.30 21.86
N TYR A 356 26.03 -53.89 20.95
CA TYR A 356 26.52 -54.93 20.04
C TYR A 356 27.64 -54.47 19.10
N ALA A 357 27.70 -53.16 18.79
CA ALA A 357 28.72 -52.60 17.91
C ALA A 357 29.98 -52.15 18.67
N LEU A 358 29.81 -51.57 19.86
CA LEU A 358 30.91 -51.00 20.64
C LEU A 358 31.57 -52.01 21.57
N CYS A 359 30.80 -52.88 22.23
CA CYS A 359 31.35 -53.78 23.26
C CYS A 359 32.42 -54.76 22.76
N PRO A 360 32.35 -55.33 21.55
CA PRO A 360 33.44 -56.13 20.98
C PRO A 360 34.75 -55.35 20.76
N LYS A 361 34.72 -54.01 20.84
CA LYS A 361 35.91 -53.14 20.72
C LYS A 361 36.49 -52.72 22.06
N VAL A 362 35.73 -52.86 23.15
CA VAL A 362 36.16 -52.51 24.51
C VAL A 362 36.84 -53.70 25.17
N CYS A 363 36.31 -54.91 25.03
CA CYS A 363 36.81 -56.09 25.74
C CYS A 363 36.71 -57.39 24.92
N GLU A 364 37.66 -58.31 25.16
CA GLU A 364 37.76 -59.58 24.45
C GLU A 364 36.68 -60.58 24.90
N GLY A 365 35.80 -60.99 23.98
CA GLY A 365 34.68 -61.88 24.27
C GLY A 365 33.44 -61.17 24.80
N CYS A 366 33.35 -59.85 24.63
CA CYS A 366 32.15 -59.08 24.92
C CYS A 366 31.17 -59.17 23.74
N GLU A 367 30.14 -60.00 23.90
CA GLU A 367 29.11 -60.25 22.88
C GLU A 367 27.74 -59.88 23.44
N GLY A 368 27.35 -58.59 23.39
CA GLY A 368 26.05 -58.27 23.97
C GLY A 368 25.68 -56.81 24.13
N ARG A 369 24.57 -56.66 24.86
CA ARG A 369 24.02 -55.38 25.31
C ARG A 369 24.90 -54.83 26.42
N ALA A 370 25.15 -53.53 26.41
CA ALA A 370 25.73 -52.88 27.57
C ALA A 370 24.69 -52.84 28.70
N ARG A 371 25.12 -53.04 29.95
CA ARG A 371 24.31 -52.69 31.13
C ARG A 371 24.61 -51.25 31.51
N THR A 372 23.60 -50.54 32.00
CA THR A 372 23.73 -49.15 32.47
C THR A 372 23.40 -49.11 33.94
N VAL A 373 24.22 -48.43 34.73
CA VAL A 373 24.02 -48.22 36.16
C VAL A 373 24.38 -46.77 36.48
N THR A 374 23.48 -46.03 37.12
CA THR A 374 23.80 -44.69 37.64
C THR A 374 24.25 -44.82 39.08
N VAL A 375 25.54 -44.60 39.31
CA VAL A 375 26.09 -44.62 40.67
C VAL A 375 25.70 -43.32 41.36
N TRP A 376 25.00 -43.43 42.49
CA TRP A 376 24.63 -42.29 43.32
C TRP A 376 25.58 -42.17 44.50
N HIS A 377 26.29 -41.06 44.57
CA HIS A 377 27.17 -40.73 45.69
C HIS A 377 26.48 -39.74 46.61
N GLN A 378 26.51 -40.02 47.92
CA GLN A 378 26.00 -39.10 48.92
C GLN A 378 26.96 -37.92 49.07
N THR A 379 26.56 -36.73 48.63
CA THR A 379 27.36 -35.50 48.72
C THR A 379 27.10 -34.71 50.01
N GLY A 380 26.03 -35.04 50.73
CA GLY A 380 25.66 -34.41 52.00
C GLY A 380 24.51 -35.14 52.72
N PRO A 381 24.11 -34.69 53.92
CA PRO A 381 22.98 -35.28 54.64
C PRO A 381 21.67 -35.15 53.84
N GLY A 382 21.19 -36.25 53.26
CA GLY A 382 20.00 -36.27 52.40
C GLY A 382 20.22 -35.78 50.96
N GLU A 383 21.46 -35.45 50.57
CA GLU A 383 21.81 -35.03 49.22
C GLU A 383 22.58 -36.13 48.51
N TYR A 384 22.06 -36.53 47.34
CA TYR A 384 22.70 -37.47 46.44
C TYR A 384 23.02 -36.76 45.13
N SER A 385 24.21 -37.00 44.62
CA SER A 385 24.62 -36.58 43.30
C SER A 385 25.12 -37.80 42.52
N SER A 386 25.11 -37.70 41.20
CA SER A 386 25.69 -38.72 40.34
C SER A 386 26.54 -38.03 39.29
N ASP A 387 27.67 -38.64 38.97
CA ASP A 387 28.52 -38.23 37.83
C ASP A 387 27.93 -38.69 36.49
N GLY A 388 26.78 -39.38 36.53
CA GLY A 388 26.02 -39.84 35.39
C GLY A 388 25.92 -41.36 35.32
N ALA A 389 25.28 -41.82 34.25
CA ALA A 389 25.16 -43.23 33.96
C ALA A 389 26.51 -43.82 33.50
N GLU A 390 26.94 -44.91 34.14
CA GLU A 390 28.06 -45.75 33.72
C GLU A 390 27.55 -46.91 32.87
N TYR A 391 28.37 -47.35 31.92
CA TYR A 391 27.99 -48.40 30.96
C TYR A 391 29.00 -49.53 31.02
N PHE A 392 28.54 -50.77 31.16
CA PHE A 392 29.40 -51.95 31.25
C PHE A 392 29.09 -52.95 30.14
N CYS A 393 30.12 -53.38 29.42
CA CYS A 393 29.99 -54.40 28.39
C CYS A 393 29.98 -55.80 29.00
N ALA A 394 28.93 -56.57 28.74
CA ALA A 394 28.79 -57.92 29.25
C ALA A 394 29.66 -58.93 28.49
N SER A 395 30.30 -59.84 29.24
CA SER A 395 31.03 -61.00 28.71
C SER A 395 30.92 -62.18 29.68
N ASP A 396 31.01 -63.39 29.15
CA ASP A 396 31.13 -64.64 29.92
C ASP A 396 32.32 -64.62 30.89
N LYS A 397 33.33 -63.76 30.64
CA LYS A 397 34.53 -63.64 31.48
C LYS A 397 34.41 -62.65 32.63
N ASN A 398 33.49 -61.68 32.56
CA ASN A 398 33.41 -60.60 33.54
C ASN A 398 32.17 -60.65 34.45
N GLY A 399 31.22 -61.54 34.17
CA GLY A 399 30.03 -61.76 35.01
C GLY A 399 29.03 -60.60 35.03
N VAL A 400 29.25 -59.53 34.25
CA VAL A 400 28.43 -58.29 34.26
C VAL A 400 26.95 -58.57 33.93
N ALA A 401 26.68 -59.61 33.13
CA ALA A 401 25.30 -60.01 32.81
C ALA A 401 24.53 -60.59 34.01
N GLU A 402 25.23 -61.18 34.97
CA GLU A 402 24.65 -61.90 36.12
C GLU A 402 24.65 -61.06 37.40
N MET A 403 25.41 -59.96 37.44
CA MET A 403 25.51 -59.06 38.59
C MET A 403 24.24 -58.23 38.78
N THR A 404 23.83 -58.03 40.04
CA THR A 404 22.82 -57.03 40.41
C THR A 404 23.37 -55.62 40.25
N ASP A 405 22.50 -54.61 40.27
CA ASP A 405 22.94 -53.22 40.09
C ASP A 405 23.85 -52.78 41.26
N GLU A 406 23.58 -53.22 42.49
CA GLU A 406 24.45 -52.96 43.66
C GLU A 406 25.82 -53.64 43.52
N GLN A 407 25.86 -54.84 42.95
CA GLN A 407 27.11 -55.55 42.70
C GLN A 407 27.94 -54.86 41.62
N LEU A 408 27.29 -54.27 40.61
CA LEU A 408 27.96 -53.46 39.58
C LEU A 408 28.53 -52.18 40.17
N GLU A 409 27.81 -51.50 41.06
CA GLU A 409 28.32 -50.32 41.77
C GLU A 409 29.56 -50.64 42.60
N GLU A 410 29.54 -51.72 43.40
CA GLU A 410 30.67 -52.15 44.24
C GLU A 410 31.89 -52.58 43.40
N MET A 411 31.64 -53.18 42.23
CA MET A 411 32.68 -53.72 41.36
C MET A 411 33.14 -52.77 40.25
N SER A 412 32.55 -51.58 40.13
CA SER A 412 32.83 -50.56 39.09
C SER A 412 34.33 -50.32 38.89
N GLY A 413 35.10 -50.14 39.97
CA GLY A 413 36.54 -49.92 39.91
C GLY A 413 37.36 -51.11 39.38
N ARG A 414 36.86 -52.34 39.51
CA ARG A 414 37.48 -53.56 38.93
C ARG A 414 37.03 -53.82 37.49
N LEU A 415 35.90 -53.23 37.09
CA LEU A 415 35.31 -53.35 35.76
C LEU A 415 35.70 -52.21 34.82
N SER A 416 36.70 -51.39 35.17
CA SER A 416 37.17 -50.28 34.33
C SER A 416 37.55 -50.72 32.92
N GLY A 417 38.20 -51.88 32.76
CA GLY A 417 38.52 -52.44 31.43
C GLY A 417 37.32 -52.99 30.63
N ALA A 418 36.11 -52.95 31.20
CA ALA A 418 34.86 -53.30 30.55
C ALA A 418 33.85 -52.14 30.54
N SER A 419 34.24 -50.95 31.02
CA SER A 419 33.37 -49.78 31.06
C SER A 419 33.45 -48.98 29.77
N LEU A 420 32.35 -48.32 29.43
CA LEU A 420 32.21 -47.41 28.29
C LEU A 420 32.03 -46.00 28.81
N ASN A 421 32.95 -45.10 28.44
CA ASN A 421 32.84 -43.68 28.80
C ASN A 421 31.56 -43.07 28.20
N PHE A 422 30.88 -42.20 28.96
CA PHE A 422 29.72 -41.45 28.52
C PHE A 422 29.92 -40.75 27.16
N VAL A 423 31.11 -40.22 26.87
CA VAL A 423 31.44 -39.58 25.58
C VAL A 423 31.32 -40.56 24.42
N ALA A 424 31.77 -41.81 24.59
CA ALA A 424 31.65 -42.85 23.58
C ALA A 424 30.18 -43.21 23.34
N VAL A 425 29.41 -43.34 24.41
CA VAL A 425 27.98 -43.65 24.33
C VAL A 425 27.20 -42.50 23.70
N ALA A 426 27.47 -41.25 24.08
CA ALA A 426 26.84 -40.07 23.49
C ALA A 426 27.14 -39.95 21.98
N GLY A 427 28.40 -40.15 21.58
CA GLY A 427 28.81 -40.16 20.17
C GLY A 427 28.12 -41.27 19.36
N ALA A 428 28.07 -42.49 19.91
CA ALA A 428 27.44 -43.63 19.25
C ALA A 428 25.92 -43.45 19.13
N SER A 429 25.28 -42.88 20.15
CA SER A 429 23.84 -42.59 20.16
C SER A 429 23.49 -41.53 19.14
N TYR A 430 24.32 -40.50 19.04
CA TYR A 430 24.16 -39.48 18.02
C TYR A 430 24.27 -40.07 16.61
N LEU A 431 25.30 -40.89 16.34
CA LEU A 431 25.45 -41.59 15.05
C LEU A 431 24.26 -42.49 14.73
N LEU A 432 23.74 -43.22 15.73
CA LEU A 432 22.59 -44.08 15.57
C LEU A 432 21.32 -43.27 15.26
N LEU A 433 21.11 -42.14 15.94
CA LEU A 433 20.02 -41.22 15.62
C LEU A 433 20.16 -40.63 14.22
N LEU A 434 21.36 -40.23 13.80
CA LEU A 434 21.58 -39.79 12.41
C LEU A 434 21.16 -40.89 11.42
N GLY A 435 21.59 -42.13 11.67
CA GLY A 435 21.24 -43.29 10.84
C GLY A 435 19.74 -43.60 10.81
N LEU A 436 19.05 -43.51 11.95
CA LEU A 436 17.61 -43.73 12.06
C LEU A 436 16.78 -42.60 11.42
N LEU A 437 17.25 -41.35 11.53
CA LEU A 437 16.57 -40.20 10.94
C LEU A 437 16.81 -40.09 9.43
N PHE A 438 17.90 -40.66 8.92
CA PHE A 438 18.28 -40.54 7.51
C PHE A 438 17.21 -41.07 6.54
N PRO A 439 16.57 -42.25 6.75
CA PRO A 439 15.45 -42.72 5.93
C PRO A 439 14.23 -41.79 5.93
N LEU A 440 14.06 -40.92 6.93
CA LEU A 440 12.94 -39.97 7.00
C LEU A 440 13.19 -38.70 6.16
N VAL A 441 14.43 -38.44 5.78
CA VAL A 441 14.81 -37.29 4.93
C VAL A 441 14.03 -37.27 3.60
N PRO A 442 14.00 -38.34 2.78
CA PRO A 442 13.23 -38.33 1.52
C PRO A 442 11.73 -38.15 1.75
N ILE A 443 11.18 -38.65 2.87
CA ILE A 443 9.76 -38.49 3.21
C ILE A 443 9.45 -37.02 3.52
N ARG A 444 10.24 -36.38 4.40
CA ARG A 444 10.06 -34.95 4.73
C ARG A 444 10.29 -34.05 3.53
N ALA A 445 11.30 -34.36 2.72
CA ALA A 445 11.58 -33.68 1.46
C ALA A 445 10.40 -33.82 0.47
N GLY A 446 9.86 -35.02 0.31
CA GLY A 446 8.70 -35.29 -0.54
C GLY A 446 7.44 -34.54 -0.11
N LEU A 447 7.13 -34.53 1.19
CA LEU A 447 5.99 -33.80 1.75
C LEU A 447 6.11 -32.29 1.52
N ARG A 448 7.30 -31.71 1.77
CA ARG A 448 7.55 -30.28 1.54
C ARG A 448 7.44 -29.95 0.05
N TRP A 449 8.07 -30.73 -0.82
CA TRP A 449 8.00 -30.55 -2.27
C TRP A 449 6.55 -30.62 -2.78
N TRP A 450 5.75 -31.56 -2.26
CA TRP A 450 4.35 -31.68 -2.65
C TRP A 450 3.51 -30.47 -2.21
N ALA A 451 3.73 -29.97 -1.00
CA ALA A 451 3.08 -28.75 -0.50
C ALA A 451 3.45 -27.50 -1.32
N ASP A 452 4.71 -27.37 -1.71
CA ASP A 452 5.20 -26.23 -2.50
C ASP A 452 4.77 -26.31 -3.97
N ARG A 453 4.49 -27.50 -4.50
CA ARG A 453 4.13 -27.70 -5.92
C ARG A 453 2.84 -26.98 -6.32
N ALA A 454 1.83 -26.95 -5.45
CA ALA A 454 0.59 -26.23 -5.73
C ALA A 454 0.82 -24.72 -5.76
N LYS A 455 1.60 -24.20 -4.80
CA LYS A 455 1.97 -22.78 -4.71
C LYS A 455 2.83 -22.34 -5.89
N LEU A 456 3.80 -23.17 -6.29
CA LEU A 456 4.65 -22.93 -7.47
C LEU A 456 3.83 -22.77 -8.74
N ARG A 457 2.84 -23.65 -8.98
CA ARG A 457 1.96 -23.52 -10.16
C ARG A 457 1.12 -22.25 -10.15
N ALA A 458 0.61 -21.86 -8.99
CA ALA A 458 -0.14 -20.61 -8.84
C ALA A 458 0.77 -19.40 -9.14
N LEU A 459 1.95 -19.34 -8.53
CA LEU A 459 2.92 -18.27 -8.77
C LEU A 459 3.47 -18.28 -10.21
N ASP A 460 3.67 -19.44 -10.82
CA ASP A 460 4.10 -19.54 -12.22
C ASP A 460 3.05 -18.88 -13.14
N ALA A 461 1.76 -19.12 -12.89
CA ALA A 461 0.67 -18.50 -13.64
C ALA A 461 0.60 -16.98 -13.41
N GLU A 462 0.73 -16.52 -12.16
CA GLU A 462 0.76 -15.09 -11.84
C GLU A 462 1.96 -14.36 -12.47
N VAL A 463 3.15 -14.99 -12.45
CA VAL A 463 4.36 -14.48 -13.11
C VAL A 463 4.17 -14.40 -14.63
N GLU A 464 3.57 -15.41 -15.24
CA GLU A 464 3.31 -15.44 -16.67
C GLU A 464 2.29 -14.37 -17.09
N GLU A 465 1.22 -14.18 -16.32
CA GLU A 465 0.22 -13.13 -16.54
C GLU A 465 0.84 -11.72 -16.40
N ALA A 466 1.62 -11.49 -15.35
CA ALA A 466 2.31 -10.21 -15.13
C ALA A 466 3.35 -9.92 -16.23
N ALA A 467 4.13 -10.93 -16.65
CA ALA A 467 5.10 -10.80 -17.73
C ALA A 467 4.40 -10.53 -19.09
N GLN A 468 3.29 -11.20 -19.37
CA GLN A 468 2.48 -10.98 -20.56
C GLN A 468 1.89 -9.56 -20.59
N ALA A 469 1.39 -9.05 -19.46
CA ALA A 469 0.89 -7.68 -19.36
C ALA A 469 1.97 -6.63 -19.65
N LEU A 470 3.23 -6.93 -19.32
CA LEU A 470 4.39 -6.10 -19.60
C LEU A 470 4.98 -6.29 -21.00
N GLY A 471 4.59 -7.36 -21.71
CA GLY A 471 5.22 -7.75 -22.99
C GLY A 471 6.68 -8.19 -22.83
N VAL A 472 7.07 -8.70 -21.67
CA VAL A 472 8.42 -9.22 -21.40
C VAL A 472 8.37 -10.74 -21.21
N ALA A 473 9.51 -11.41 -21.42
CA ALA A 473 9.60 -12.83 -21.08
C ALA A 473 9.55 -13.00 -19.55
N PRO A 474 8.87 -14.04 -19.02
CA PRO A 474 8.85 -14.30 -17.59
C PRO A 474 10.28 -14.56 -17.11
N PRO A 475 10.67 -14.04 -15.92
CA PRO A 475 12.01 -14.21 -15.39
C PRO A 475 12.34 -15.70 -15.26
N GLU A 476 13.51 -16.07 -15.77
CA GLU A 476 13.95 -17.45 -15.67
C GLU A 476 14.11 -17.84 -14.20
N PRO A 477 13.62 -19.04 -13.82
CA PRO A 477 13.85 -19.57 -12.50
C PRO A 477 15.36 -19.60 -12.20
N PRO A 478 15.85 -19.06 -11.05
CA PRO A 478 17.26 -19.20 -10.72
C PRO A 478 17.64 -20.68 -10.74
N LEU A 479 18.68 -21.00 -11.54
CA LEU A 479 19.22 -22.35 -11.63
C LEU A 479 19.64 -22.77 -10.22
N GLY A 480 18.97 -23.79 -9.68
CA GLY A 480 19.24 -24.29 -8.34
C GLY A 480 20.72 -24.62 -8.19
N THR A 481 21.41 -23.94 -7.27
CA THR A 481 22.85 -24.11 -7.12
C THR A 481 23.14 -25.53 -6.64
N HIS A 482 23.67 -26.36 -7.53
CA HIS A 482 24.23 -27.68 -7.20
C HIS A 482 25.21 -27.62 -6.01
N ASN A 483 25.84 -26.46 -5.82
CA ASN A 483 26.73 -26.15 -4.70
C ASN A 483 26.07 -26.30 -3.31
N ALA A 484 24.76 -26.04 -3.19
CA ALA A 484 24.06 -26.15 -1.92
C ALA A 484 23.99 -27.60 -1.41
N LEU A 485 23.77 -28.55 -2.31
CA LEU A 485 23.75 -29.98 -1.97
C LEU A 485 25.13 -30.45 -1.48
N GLY A 486 26.20 -30.03 -2.19
CA GLY A 486 27.58 -30.35 -1.80
C GLY A 486 27.94 -29.80 -0.41
N ALA A 487 27.61 -28.54 -0.13
CA ALA A 487 27.84 -27.92 1.16
C ALA A 487 27.06 -28.63 2.29
N THR A 488 25.80 -29.00 2.05
CA THR A 488 24.99 -29.73 3.03
C THR A 488 25.49 -31.15 3.29
N LEU A 489 25.92 -31.88 2.25
CA LEU A 489 26.54 -33.19 2.41
C LEU A 489 27.82 -33.08 3.24
N LEU A 490 28.68 -32.10 2.96
CA LEU A 490 29.88 -31.83 3.75
C LEU A 490 29.54 -31.54 5.22
N PHE A 491 28.49 -30.77 5.49
CA PHE A 491 28.02 -30.49 6.84
C PHE A 491 27.57 -31.76 7.58
N VAL A 492 26.75 -32.60 6.95
CA VAL A 492 26.29 -33.86 7.54
C VAL A 492 27.46 -34.84 7.78
N LEU A 493 28.37 -34.95 6.80
CA LEU A 493 29.58 -35.77 6.92
C LEU A 493 30.51 -35.25 8.02
N GLY A 494 30.66 -33.93 8.15
CA GLY A 494 31.42 -33.29 9.22
C GLY A 494 30.84 -33.59 10.61
N ALA A 495 29.51 -33.49 10.76
CA ALA A 495 28.84 -33.84 12.01
C ALA A 495 28.99 -35.32 12.36
N ALA A 496 28.85 -36.21 11.38
CA ALA A 496 29.08 -37.64 11.57
C ALA A 496 30.54 -37.94 11.92
N GLY A 497 31.50 -37.30 11.25
CA GLY A 497 32.94 -37.44 11.53
C GLY A 497 33.33 -36.98 12.93
N ALA A 498 32.77 -35.84 13.38
CA ALA A 498 32.96 -35.35 14.74
C ALA A 498 32.42 -36.35 15.78
N ALA A 499 31.21 -36.88 15.57
CA ALA A 499 30.63 -37.89 16.46
C ALA A 499 31.43 -39.19 16.48
N ALA A 500 31.91 -39.68 15.34
CA ALA A 500 32.78 -40.84 15.27
C ALA A 500 34.12 -40.61 15.99
N THR A 501 34.66 -39.39 15.93
CA THR A 501 35.87 -39.00 16.67
C THR A 501 35.63 -39.04 18.18
N LEU A 502 34.46 -38.57 18.65
CA LEU A 502 34.07 -38.67 20.06
C LEU A 502 33.97 -40.13 20.53
N VAL A 503 33.45 -41.03 19.69
CA VAL A 503 33.47 -42.47 19.98
C VAL A 503 34.90 -42.98 20.15
N GLY A 504 35.78 -42.67 19.20
CA GLY A 504 37.20 -43.08 19.25
C GLY A 504 37.93 -42.56 20.49
N ILE A 505 37.77 -41.28 20.83
CA ILE A 505 38.38 -40.67 22.02
C ILE A 505 37.81 -41.29 23.29
N GLY A 506 36.49 -41.47 23.37
CA GLY A 506 35.85 -42.07 24.54
C GLY A 506 36.31 -43.51 24.80
N MET A 507 36.53 -44.30 23.75
CA MET A 507 37.10 -45.66 23.85
C MET A 507 38.60 -45.70 24.16
N ALA A 508 39.33 -44.59 24.01
CA ALA A 508 40.76 -44.53 24.34
C ALA A 508 41.01 -44.06 25.77
N ILE A 509 40.01 -43.40 26.40
CA ILE A 509 40.08 -42.86 27.76
C ILE A 509 39.53 -43.87 28.79
N GLY A 510 38.47 -44.59 28.44
CA GLY A 510 37.97 -45.72 29.23
C GLY A 510 38.75 -46.97 28.86
#